data_AF-A0A6J7LM06-F1
#
_entry.id   AF-A0A6J7LM06-F1
#
_cell.length_a   1.000
_cell.length_b   1.000
_cell.length_c   1.000
_cell.angle_alpha   90.00
_cell.angle_beta   90.00
_cell.angle_gamma   90.00
#
_symmetry.space_group_name_H-M   'P 1'
#
loop_
_entity.id
_entity.type
_entity.pdbx_description
1 polymer ?
#
loop_
_entity_poly.entity_id
_entity_poly.type
_entity_poly.pdbx_seq_one_letter_code
_entity_poly.pdbx_strand_id
1 'polypeptide(L)'
;MQLHADWAVTMGCGDACPFVPAMVQEWDVEDPSTLPIERVREIRDQIEQHVKNLLDEHLQDIYLDRTAHQLRLERLLPAVREDLGDRFSEQQIRACSDQVLAGYDDATVRGHVMTIAHRDVTECLTAGNCA
;
A
#
# COMPACT_ATOMS: atom_id res chain seq x y z
N MET A 1 -9.89 -9.21 1.64
CA MET A 1 -9.25 -8.64 0.44
C MET A 1 -8.99 -7.17 0.74
N GLN A 2 -7.78 -6.84 1.19
CA GLN A 2 -7.41 -5.45 1.45
C GLN A 2 -6.79 -4.88 0.17
N LEU A 3 -7.48 -3.94 -0.48
CA LEU A 3 -6.92 -3.20 -1.60
C LEU A 3 -6.04 -2.09 -1.01
N HIS A 4 -4.78 -2.43 -0.84
CA HIS A 4 -3.76 -1.53 -0.33
C HIS A 4 -3.06 -0.87 -1.50
N ALA A 5 -3.37 0.40 -1.76
CA ALA A 5 -2.63 1.24 -2.67
C ALA A 5 -2.28 2.56 -1.97
N ASP A 6 -1.24 3.23 -2.46
CA ASP A 6 -0.91 4.62 -2.08
C ASP A 6 -1.40 5.60 -3.17
N TRP A 7 -1.62 5.09 -4.38
CA TRP A 7 -2.31 5.75 -5.49
C TRP A 7 -3.10 4.73 -6.28
N ALA A 8 -4.38 4.99 -6.52
CA ALA A 8 -5.27 4.13 -7.27
C ALA A 8 -5.60 4.77 -8.61
N VAL A 9 -5.60 3.94 -9.66
CA VAL A 9 -6.01 4.35 -11.00
C VAL A 9 -7.27 3.58 -11.37
N THR A 10 -8.28 4.30 -11.87
CA THR A 10 -9.54 3.74 -12.36
C THR A 10 -9.67 4.04 -13.85
N MET A 11 -10.16 3.07 -14.61
CA MET A 11 -10.33 3.15 -16.08
C MET A 11 -11.78 2.76 -16.41
N GLY A 12 -12.72 3.67 -16.16
CA GLY A 12 -14.12 3.52 -16.51
C GLY A 12 -14.94 2.59 -15.61
N CYS A 13 -14.56 2.39 -14.34
CA CYS A 13 -15.28 1.44 -13.47
C CYS A 13 -16.70 1.90 -13.05
N GLY A 14 -17.10 3.12 -13.40
CA GLY A 14 -18.36 3.71 -12.96
C GLY A 14 -18.47 3.73 -11.43
N ASP A 15 -19.65 3.40 -10.89
CA ASP A 15 -19.93 3.40 -9.45
C ASP A 15 -19.49 2.10 -8.73
N ALA A 16 -18.82 1.17 -9.41
CA ALA A 16 -18.55 -0.17 -8.89
C ALA A 16 -17.18 -0.32 -8.21
N CYS A 17 -16.35 0.72 -8.17
CA CYS A 17 -15.02 0.61 -7.58
C CYS A 17 -15.07 0.39 -6.06
N PRO A 18 -14.39 -0.63 -5.52
CA PRO A 18 -14.22 -0.77 -4.08
C PRO A 18 -13.52 0.46 -3.50
N PHE A 19 -13.91 0.86 -2.29
CA PHE A 19 -13.26 1.98 -1.60
C PHE A 19 -11.77 1.69 -1.36
N VAL A 20 -10.90 2.56 -1.88
CA VAL A 20 -9.47 2.55 -1.62
C VAL A 20 -9.12 3.84 -0.86
N PRO A 21 -8.56 3.74 0.37
CA PRO A 21 -8.18 4.91 1.16
C PRO A 21 -6.86 5.51 0.66
N ALA A 22 -6.85 5.94 -0.61
CA ALA A 22 -5.71 6.52 -1.31
C ALA A 22 -6.21 7.58 -2.30
N MET A 23 -5.30 8.36 -2.88
CA MET A 23 -5.65 9.20 -4.02
C MET A 23 -6.16 8.32 -5.17
N VAL A 24 -7.29 8.68 -5.77
CA VAL A 24 -7.89 7.96 -6.91
C VAL A 24 -7.85 8.86 -8.13
N GLN A 25 -7.25 8.38 -9.22
CA GLN A 25 -7.16 9.07 -10.50
C GLN A 25 -7.94 8.29 -11.57
N GLU A 26 -8.84 8.97 -12.26
CA GLU A 26 -9.57 8.41 -13.38
C GLU A 26 -8.79 8.64 -14.68
N TRP A 27 -8.60 7.59 -15.47
CA TRP A 27 -8.10 7.66 -16.84
C TRP A 27 -9.25 7.42 -17.81
N ASP A 28 -9.49 8.39 -18.67
CA ASP A 28 -10.47 8.29 -19.75
C ASP A 28 -9.93 7.38 -20.86
N VAL A 29 -10.17 6.08 -20.71
CA VAL A 29 -9.73 5.02 -21.62
C VAL A 29 -10.96 4.24 -22.07
N GLU A 30 -11.09 4.07 -23.38
CA GLU A 30 -12.18 3.30 -23.98
C GLU A 30 -12.11 1.82 -23.56
N ASP A 31 -13.26 1.20 -23.29
CA ASP A 31 -13.33 -0.23 -23.00
C ASP A 31 -12.93 -1.03 -24.26
N PRO A 32 -11.82 -1.82 -24.21
CA PRO A 32 -11.38 -2.60 -25.36
C PRO A 32 -12.33 -3.77 -25.70
N SER A 33 -13.28 -4.08 -24.81
CA SER A 33 -14.24 -5.16 -25.02
C SER A 33 -14.98 -4.96 -26.33
N THR A 34 -15.04 -6.01 -27.15
CA THR A 34 -15.72 -6.05 -28.46
C THR A 34 -15.08 -5.26 -29.60
N LEU A 35 -13.94 -4.58 -29.37
CA LEU A 35 -13.22 -3.83 -30.41
C LEU A 35 -12.25 -4.72 -31.24
N PRO A 36 -11.92 -4.33 -32.49
CA PRO A 36 -10.88 -4.97 -33.28
C PRO A 36 -9.49 -4.87 -32.63
N ILE A 37 -8.61 -5.83 -32.92
CA ILE A 37 -7.28 -5.92 -32.30
C ILE A 37 -6.41 -4.67 -32.55
N GLU A 38 -6.61 -3.99 -33.68
CA GLU A 38 -5.94 -2.74 -34.03
C GLU A 38 -6.31 -1.65 -33.02
N ARG A 39 -7.60 -1.52 -32.69
CA ARG A 39 -8.08 -0.54 -31.72
C ARG A 39 -7.65 -0.88 -30.29
N VAL A 40 -7.60 -2.16 -29.95
CA VAL A 40 -7.07 -2.62 -28.66
C VAL A 40 -5.58 -2.25 -28.51
N ARG A 41 -4.79 -2.32 -29.59
CA ARG A 41 -3.38 -1.91 -29.56
C ARG A 41 -3.24 -0.41 -29.34
N GLU A 42 -4.09 0.41 -29.97
CA GLU A 42 -4.13 1.86 -29.73
C GLU A 42 -4.47 2.18 -28.26
N ILE A 43 -5.47 1.50 -27.69
CA ILE A 43 -5.84 1.63 -26.28
C ILE A 43 -4.67 1.25 -25.35
N ARG A 44 -3.97 0.15 -25.64
CA ARG A 44 -2.78 -0.25 -24.89
C ARG A 44 -1.70 0.84 -24.95
N ASP A 45 -1.44 1.40 -26.13
CA ASP A 45 -0.41 2.43 -26.31
C ASP A 45 -0.80 3.74 -25.58
N GLN A 46 -2.10 4.05 -25.52
CA GLN A 46 -2.64 5.13 -24.69
C GLN A 46 -2.39 4.87 -23.19
N ILE A 47 -2.70 3.67 -22.70
CA ILE A 47 -2.43 3.28 -21.30
C ILE A 47 -0.94 3.37 -20.99
N GLU A 48 -0.06 2.93 -21.91
CA GLU A 48 1.38 3.05 -21.75
C GLU A 48 1.80 4.52 -21.57
N GLN A 49 1.22 5.43 -22.35
CA GLN A 49 1.50 6.86 -22.19
C GLN A 49 1.00 7.41 -20.85
N HIS A 50 -0.19 7.01 -20.39
CA HIS A 50 -0.69 7.39 -19.08
C HIS A 50 0.22 6.90 -17.94
N VAL A 51 0.72 5.66 -18.03
CA VAL A 51 1.67 5.11 -17.05
C VAL A 51 2.96 5.91 -17.04
N LYS A 52 3.52 6.26 -18.21
CA LYS A 52 4.73 7.09 -18.30
C LYS A 52 4.51 8.46 -17.68
N ASN A 53 3.40 9.13 -18.01
CA ASN A 53 3.07 10.43 -17.44
C ASN A 53 2.87 10.35 -15.92
N LEU A 54 2.23 9.29 -15.41
CA LEU A 54 2.08 9.07 -13.97
C LEU A 54 3.45 9.01 -13.27
N LEU A 55 4.43 8.32 -13.88
CA LEU A 55 5.78 8.23 -13.34
C LEU A 55 6.53 9.55 -13.42
N ASP A 56 6.35 10.32 -14.48
CA ASP A 56 7.04 11.59 -14.66
C ASP A 56 6.45 12.70 -13.77
N GLU A 57 5.13 12.72 -13.60
CA GLU A 57 4.41 13.82 -12.94
C GLU A 57 4.12 13.55 -11.46
N HIS A 58 3.84 12.30 -11.09
CA HIS A 58 3.27 11.98 -9.78
C HIS A 58 4.12 11.05 -8.92
N LEU A 59 5.25 10.54 -9.42
CA LEU A 59 6.07 9.60 -8.65
C LEU A 59 6.55 10.17 -7.30
N GLN A 60 6.91 11.45 -7.26
CA GLN A 60 7.26 12.15 -6.01
C GLN A 60 6.07 12.21 -5.05
N ASP A 61 4.90 12.60 -5.54
CA ASP A 61 3.68 12.71 -4.74
C ASP A 61 3.28 11.35 -4.13
N ILE A 62 3.36 10.29 -4.94
CA ILE A 62 3.09 8.90 -4.51
C ILE A 62 4.06 8.48 -3.39
N TYR A 63 5.33 8.87 -3.47
CA TYR A 63 6.30 8.55 -2.41
C TYR A 63 6.12 9.36 -1.14
N LEU A 64 5.67 10.61 -1.26
CA LEU A 64 5.46 11.51 -0.13
C LEU A 64 4.13 11.25 0.58
N ASP A 65 3.12 10.73 -0.11
CA ASP A 65 1.87 10.34 0.51
C ASP A 65 2.08 9.14 1.46
N ARG A 66 1.89 9.40 2.76
CA ARG A 66 1.98 8.40 3.83
C ARG A 66 0.60 8.00 4.36
N THR A 67 -0.49 8.57 3.85
CA THR A 67 -1.84 8.46 4.43
C THR A 67 -2.30 7.00 4.51
N ALA A 68 -2.22 6.29 3.38
CA ALA A 68 -2.64 4.89 3.32
C ALA A 68 -1.73 3.98 4.18
N HIS A 69 -0.42 4.29 4.23
CA HIS A 69 0.54 3.59 5.08
C HIS A 69 0.26 3.82 6.57
N GLN A 70 0.04 5.07 6.99
CA GLN A 70 -0.23 5.43 8.38
C GLN A 70 -1.53 4.78 8.89
N LEU A 71 -2.59 4.80 8.09
CA LEU A 71 -3.84 4.09 8.41
C LEU A 71 -3.65 2.58 8.58
N ARG A 72 -2.69 1.97 7.85
CA ARG A 72 -2.33 0.55 8.04
C ARG A 72 -1.60 0.33 9.35
N LEU A 73 -0.64 1.20 9.69
CA LEU A 73 0.09 1.12 10.96
C LEU A 73 -0.86 1.25 12.17
N GLU A 74 -1.80 2.19 12.11
CA GLU A 74 -2.82 2.34 13.15
C GLU A 74 -3.71 1.10 13.30
N ARG A 75 -3.98 0.38 12.20
CA ARG A 75 -4.73 -0.89 12.21
C ARG A 75 -3.91 -2.11 12.60
N LEU A 76 -2.57 -2.04 12.54
CA LEU A 76 -1.67 -3.14 12.95
C LEU A 76 -1.66 -3.31 14.46
N LEU A 77 -1.62 -2.21 15.22
CA LEU A 77 -1.45 -2.25 16.67
C LEU A 77 -2.57 -3.05 17.39
N PRO A 78 -3.85 -2.95 17.01
CA PRO A 78 -4.89 -3.82 17.56
C PRO A 78 -4.68 -5.31 17.25
N ALA A 79 -4.29 -5.67 16.03
CA ALA A 79 -4.10 -7.07 15.62
C ALA A 79 -2.89 -7.72 16.32
N VAL A 80 -1.78 -6.99 16.43
CA VAL A 80 -0.59 -7.46 17.16
C VAL A 80 -0.89 -7.63 18.65
N ARG A 81 -1.73 -6.76 19.23
CA ARG A 81 -2.21 -6.90 20.62
C ARG A 81 -3.07 -8.14 20.82
N GLU A 82 -3.96 -8.46 19.88
CA GLU A 82 -4.78 -9.68 19.94
C GLU A 82 -3.91 -10.95 19.89
N ASP A 83 -2.91 -10.99 19.02
CA ASP A 83 -2.09 -12.19 18.81
C ASP A 83 -0.96 -12.39 19.85
N LEU A 84 -0.46 -11.30 20.46
CA LEU A 84 0.73 -11.34 21.34
C LEU A 84 0.50 -10.85 22.78
N GLY A 85 -0.68 -10.30 23.08
CA GLY A 85 -0.99 -9.64 24.35
C GLY A 85 -0.89 -10.53 25.59
N ASP A 86 -1.07 -11.85 25.45
CA ASP A 86 -0.94 -12.80 26.56
C ASP A 86 0.53 -13.13 26.89
N ARG A 87 1.47 -12.86 25.97
CA ARG A 87 2.88 -13.26 26.08
C ARG A 87 3.84 -12.10 26.35
N PHE A 88 3.48 -10.88 25.94
CA PHE A 88 4.32 -9.70 26.07
C PHE A 88 3.49 -8.50 26.53
N SER A 89 4.07 -7.64 27.37
CA SER A 89 3.38 -6.43 27.84
C SER A 89 3.12 -5.46 26.69
N GLU A 90 2.07 -4.63 26.80
CA GLU A 90 1.77 -3.59 25.81
C GLU A 90 2.96 -2.67 25.53
N GLN A 91 3.76 -2.37 26.55
CA GLN A 91 4.92 -1.50 26.43
C GLN A 91 6.04 -2.16 25.61
N GLN A 92 6.26 -3.47 25.77
CA GLN A 92 7.23 -4.23 24.96
C GLN A 92 6.78 -4.35 23.50
N ILE A 93 5.50 -4.63 23.27
CA ILE A 93 4.93 -4.72 21.93
C ILE A 93 5.07 -3.39 21.20
N ARG A 94 4.74 -2.27 21.85
CA ARG A 94 4.89 -0.93 21.28
C ARG A 94 6.34 -0.60 20.99
N ALA A 95 7.25 -0.77 21.96
CA ALA A 95 8.66 -0.44 21.78
C ALA A 95 9.30 -1.20 20.59
N CYS A 96 9.04 -2.50 20.48
CA CYS A 96 9.55 -3.30 19.36
C CYS A 96 8.87 -2.93 18.03
N SER A 97 7.57 -2.65 18.04
CA SER A 97 6.85 -2.19 16.84
C SER A 97 7.42 -0.86 16.35
N ASP A 98 7.62 0.11 17.24
CA ASP A 98 8.17 1.42 16.89
C ASP A 98 9.60 1.29 16.35
N GLN A 99 10.44 0.45 16.97
CA GLN A 99 11.80 0.19 16.52
C GLN A 99 11.85 -0.45 15.12
N VAL A 100 11.01 -1.45 14.84
CA VAL A 100 10.94 -2.10 13.54
C VAL A 100 10.41 -1.13 12.48
N LEU A 101 9.36 -0.37 12.80
CA LEU A 101 8.74 0.56 11.87
C LEU A 101 9.65 1.74 11.51
N ALA A 102 10.47 2.23 12.43
CA ALA A 102 11.47 3.26 12.15
C ALA A 102 12.46 2.84 11.05
N GLY A 103 12.75 1.54 10.91
CA GLY A 103 13.58 1.01 9.82
C GLY A 103 12.97 1.15 8.42
N TYR A 104 11.67 1.45 8.33
CA TYR A 104 10.93 1.60 7.08
C TYR A 104 10.55 3.06 6.78
N ASP A 105 11.00 4.03 7.58
CA ASP A 105 10.64 5.44 7.41
C ASP A 105 11.03 5.99 6.02
N ASP A 106 12.12 5.48 5.44
CA ASP A 106 12.61 5.84 4.12
C ASP A 106 12.29 4.79 3.02
N ALA A 107 11.47 3.79 3.34
CA ALA A 107 11.14 2.74 2.39
C ALA A 107 10.39 3.31 1.18
N THR A 108 10.99 3.14 0.00
CA THR A 108 10.43 3.61 -1.28
C THR A 108 9.22 2.77 -1.74
N VAL A 109 9.15 1.50 -1.34
CA VAL A 109 8.03 0.60 -1.66
C VAL A 109 7.39 0.10 -0.36
N ARG A 110 6.18 0.60 -0.05
CA ARG A 110 5.52 0.38 1.24
C ARG A 110 4.42 -0.69 1.22
N GLY A 111 4.03 -1.18 0.04
CA GLY A 111 2.92 -2.12 -0.12
C GLY A 111 3.06 -3.44 0.65
N HIS A 112 4.29 -3.91 0.89
CA HIS A 112 4.56 -5.15 1.64
C HIS A 112 5.21 -4.91 3.01
N VAL A 113 5.50 -3.65 3.37
CA VAL A 113 6.14 -3.29 4.64
C VAL A 113 5.34 -3.85 5.81
N MET A 114 4.01 -3.98 5.69
CA MET A 114 3.18 -4.55 6.75
C MET A 114 3.47 -6.03 7.05
N THR A 115 3.60 -6.85 6.00
CA THR A 115 3.88 -8.28 6.15
C THR A 115 5.28 -8.50 6.72
N ILE A 116 6.23 -7.68 6.28
CA ILE A 116 7.61 -7.76 6.73
C ILE A 116 7.71 -7.24 8.18
N ALA A 117 7.13 -6.08 8.49
CA ALA A 117 7.12 -5.51 9.84
C ALA A 117 6.45 -6.45 10.85
N HIS A 118 5.34 -7.09 10.51
CA HIS A 118 4.70 -8.06 11.41
C HIS A 118 5.64 -9.24 11.74
N ARG A 119 6.30 -9.80 10.72
CA ARG A 119 7.29 -10.87 10.89
C ARG A 119 8.45 -10.38 11.77
N ASP A 120 9.01 -9.21 11.45
CA ASP A 120 10.17 -8.65 12.13
C ASP A 120 9.87 -8.29 13.59
N VAL A 121 8.67 -7.75 13.89
CA VAL A 121 8.20 -7.51 15.28
C VAL A 121 8.09 -8.83 16.04
N THR A 122 7.56 -9.87 15.40
CA THR A 122 7.47 -11.21 16.02
C THR A 122 8.88 -11.76 16.31
N GLU A 123 9.81 -11.62 15.38
CA GLU A 123 11.21 -12.02 15.56
C GLU A 123 11.91 -11.21 16.66
N CYS A 124 11.71 -9.89 16.68
CA CYS A 124 12.28 -8.98 17.67
C CYS A 124 11.78 -9.29 19.09
N LEU A 125 10.48 -9.54 19.27
CA LEU A 125 9.88 -9.94 20.56
C LEU A 125 10.34 -11.32 21.01
N THR A 126 10.46 -12.29 20.09
CA THR A 126 10.85 -13.67 20.44
C THR A 126 12.35 -13.84 20.69
N ALA A 127 13.20 -13.05 20.01
CA ALA A 127 14.65 -13.05 20.22
C ALA A 127 15.09 -12.22 21.44
N GLY A 128 14.21 -11.40 22.02
CA GLY A 128 14.55 -10.49 23.12
C GLY A 128 15.46 -9.33 22.69
N ASN A 129 15.49 -9.00 21.40
CA ASN A 129 16.36 -7.99 20.80
C ASN A 129 15.67 -6.62 20.66
N CYS A 130 14.55 -6.41 21.35
CA CYS A 130 13.92 -5.09 21.47
C CYS A 130 14.80 -4.26 22.42
N ALA A 131 15.47 -3.25 21.90
CA ALA A 131 16.37 -2.40 22.70
C ALA A 131 15.57 -1.35 23.49
#